data_AF-A0A7S2W229-F1
#
_entry.id   AF-A0A7S2W229-F1
#
_cell.length_a   1.000
_cell.length_b   1.000
_cell.length_c   1.000
_cell.angle_alpha   90.00
_cell.angle_beta   90.00
_cell.angle_gamma   90.00
#
_symmetry.space_group_name_H-M   'P 1'
#
loop_
_entity.id
_entity.type
_entity.pdbx_description
1 polymer ?
#
loop_
_entity_poly.entity_id
_entity_poly.type
_entity_poly.pdbx_seq_one_letter_code
_entity_poly.pdbx_strand_id
1 'polypeptide(L)'
;DLRGEQDLIDYFKYFAMIPGLSLKEGSYSSKVQMLGETEAINSGYYTFQIPQPDGSIKAVPARFTFVYRKRKEPLDGIEWEIVNHHSSAVPEQPSALKPLLERSVDEATMHWCNTVTSGAADNWERVVALYAPDALLWGTVSQDLRGEQD
;
A
#
# COMPACT_ATOMS: atom_id res chain seq x y z
N ASP A 1 26.13 5.17 2.49
CA ASP A 1 25.62 4.02 1.72
C ASP A 1 26.43 2.80 2.14
N LEU A 2 25.77 1.65 2.31
CA LEU A 2 26.39 0.41 2.78
C LEU A 2 26.73 -0.47 1.59
N ARG A 3 27.96 -0.99 1.50
CA ARG A 3 28.40 -1.78 0.35
C ARG A 3 29.25 -2.97 0.77
N GLY A 4 29.00 -4.11 0.12
CA GLY A 4 29.75 -5.34 0.39
C GLY A 4 29.24 -6.10 1.61
N GLU A 5 29.75 -7.32 1.77
CA GLU A 5 29.24 -8.28 2.75
C GLU A 5 29.37 -7.78 4.19
N GLN A 6 30.51 -7.20 4.56
CA GLN A 6 30.76 -6.77 5.94
C GLN A 6 29.83 -5.65 6.40
N ASP A 7 29.60 -4.63 5.56
CA ASP A 7 28.67 -3.53 5.87
C ASP A 7 27.25 -4.06 6.08
N LEU A 8 26.82 -5.01 5.24
CA LEU A 8 25.50 -5.64 5.37
C LEU A 8 25.40 -6.48 6.65
N ILE A 9 26.43 -7.26 6.97
CA ILE A 9 26.50 -8.05 8.20
C ILE A 9 26.36 -7.13 9.42
N ASP A 10 27.14 -6.05 9.49
CA ASP A 10 27.13 -5.17 10.65
C ASP A 10 25.82 -4.40 10.78
N TYR A 11 25.22 -4.01 9.65
CA TYR A 11 23.88 -3.43 9.64
C TYR A 11 22.80 -4.41 10.12
N PHE A 12 22.79 -5.65 9.65
CA PHE A 12 21.75 -6.62 10.03
C PHE A 12 21.94 -7.20 11.43
N LYS A 13 23.16 -7.21 11.98
CA LYS A 13 23.41 -7.52 13.40
C LYS A 13 22.60 -6.62 14.33
N TYR A 14 22.44 -5.34 14.01
CA TYR A 14 21.62 -4.42 14.80
C TYR A 14 20.19 -4.92 14.95
N PHE A 15 19.57 -5.38 13.85
CA PHE A 15 18.21 -5.93 13.89
C PHE A 15 18.15 -7.27 14.63
N ALA A 16 19.17 -8.11 14.49
CA ALA A 16 19.26 -9.38 15.20
C ALA A 16 19.37 -9.22 16.73
N MET A 17 19.85 -8.06 17.20
CA MET A 17 19.94 -7.75 18.63
C MET A 17 18.59 -7.34 19.25
N ILE A 18 17.53 -7.13 18.47
CA ILE A 18 16.21 -6.72 18.96
C ILE A 18 15.38 -7.97 19.30
N PRO A 19 15.20 -8.34 20.58
CA PRO A 19 14.51 -9.57 20.94
C PRO A 19 13.04 -9.52 20.54
N GLY A 20 12.57 -10.56 19.85
CA GLY A 20 11.18 -10.66 19.40
C GLY A 20 10.78 -9.68 18.30
N LEU A 21 11.76 -9.07 17.59
CA LEU A 21 11.47 -8.33 16.37
C LEU A 21 10.72 -9.22 15.37
N SER A 22 9.55 -8.78 14.94
CA SER A 22 8.73 -9.50 13.97
C SER A 22 8.08 -8.54 12.97
N LEU A 23 7.46 -9.10 11.93
CA LEU A 23 6.53 -8.36 11.08
C LEU A 23 5.10 -8.60 11.61
N LYS A 24 4.31 -7.52 11.62
CA LYS A 24 2.87 -7.62 11.91
C LYS A 24 2.21 -8.48 10.82
N GLU A 25 1.47 -9.49 11.25
CA GLU A 25 0.72 -10.37 10.35
C GLU A 25 -0.22 -9.55 9.44
N GLY A 26 -0.28 -9.90 8.16
CA GLY A 26 -1.07 -9.20 7.14
C GLY A 26 -0.58 -7.80 6.77
N SER A 27 0.51 -7.30 7.35
CA SER A 27 1.03 -5.95 7.02
C SER A 27 1.86 -5.89 5.74
N TYR A 28 2.34 -7.05 5.26
CA TYR A 28 3.10 -7.12 4.02
C TYR A 28 2.16 -6.95 2.82
N SER A 29 2.41 -5.90 2.04
CA SER A 29 1.72 -5.65 0.78
C SER A 29 2.75 -5.12 -0.21
N SER A 30 2.78 -5.68 -1.42
CA SER A 30 3.79 -5.31 -2.40
C SER A 30 3.28 -5.41 -3.83
N LYS A 31 3.99 -4.73 -4.73
CA LYS A 31 3.79 -4.80 -6.18
C LYS A 31 5.12 -5.12 -6.85
N VAL A 32 5.12 -6.19 -7.63
CA VAL A 32 6.26 -6.61 -8.44
C VAL A 32 6.11 -6.03 -9.85
N GLN A 33 7.20 -5.48 -10.37
CA GLN A 33 7.35 -5.02 -11.75
C GLN A 33 8.54 -5.74 -12.36
N MET A 34 8.29 -6.58 -13.37
CA MET A 34 9.36 -7.15 -14.19
C MET A 34 9.94 -6.06 -15.10
N LEU A 35 11.26 -5.95 -15.16
CA LEU A 35 11.96 -5.06 -16.09
C LEU A 35 12.47 -5.82 -17.32
N GLY A 36 12.64 -7.14 -17.18
CA GLY A 36 13.07 -8.08 -18.21
C GLY A 36 12.91 -9.52 -17.71
N GLU A 37 13.53 -10.48 -18.39
CA GLU A 37 13.50 -11.90 -17.97
C GLU A 37 14.31 -12.16 -16.70
N THR A 38 15.31 -11.31 -16.42
CA THR A 38 16.30 -11.50 -15.37
C THR A 38 16.35 -10.38 -14.35
N GLU A 39 15.54 -9.32 -14.48
CA GLU A 39 15.51 -8.17 -13.58
C GLU A 39 14.07 -7.81 -13.17
N ALA A 40 13.90 -7.43 -11.90
CA ALA A 40 12.61 -7.02 -11.36
C ALA A 40 12.76 -5.97 -10.26
N ILE A 41 11.70 -5.21 -10.02
CA ILE A 41 11.55 -4.33 -8.86
C ILE A 41 10.38 -4.86 -8.03
N ASN A 42 10.54 -4.91 -6.70
CA ASN A 42 9.44 -5.12 -5.77
C ASN A 42 9.38 -3.94 -4.81
N SER A 43 8.28 -3.21 -4.81
CA SER A 43 8.06 -2.11 -3.87
C SER A 43 6.80 -2.33 -3.07
N GLY A 44 6.80 -1.89 -1.82
CA GLY A 44 5.68 -2.17 -0.93
C GLY A 44 5.86 -1.64 0.47
N TYR A 45 5.07 -2.23 1.36
CA TYR A 45 4.99 -1.88 2.78
C TYR A 45 5.08 -3.14 3.64
N TYR A 46 5.60 -2.96 4.84
CA TYR A 46 5.48 -3.89 5.95
C TYR A 46 5.48 -3.10 7.26
N THR A 47 5.04 -3.71 8.36
CA THR A 47 5.11 -3.08 9.68
C THR A 47 5.95 -3.95 10.60
N PHE A 48 7.04 -3.41 11.12
CA PHE A 48 7.80 -4.06 12.18
C PHE A 48 7.06 -3.96 13.51
N GLN A 49 7.14 -5.01 14.31
CA GLN A 49 6.72 -5.04 15.70
C GLN A 49 7.96 -5.18 16.56
N ILE A 50 8.17 -4.19 17.44
CA ILE A 50 9.32 -4.14 18.34
C ILE A 50 8.78 -4.23 19.77
N PRO A 51 8.92 -5.39 20.44
CA PRO A 51 8.60 -5.51 21.86
C PRO A 51 9.39 -4.51 22.70
N GLN A 52 8.72 -3.91 23.67
CA GLN A 52 9.31 -2.94 24.60
C GLN A 52 9.49 -3.58 25.99
N PRO A 53 10.40 -3.07 26.83
CA PRO A 53 10.62 -3.60 28.18
C PRO A 53 9.39 -3.54 29.11
N ASP A 54 8.46 -2.63 28.84
CA ASP A 54 7.19 -2.49 29.59
C ASP A 54 6.11 -3.50 29.14
N GLY A 55 6.43 -4.39 28.20
CA GLY A 55 5.50 -5.37 27.62
C GLY A 55 4.65 -4.83 26.47
N SER A 56 4.74 -3.54 26.12
CA SER A 56 4.07 -2.98 24.95
C SER A 56 4.77 -3.37 23.63
N ILE A 57 4.07 -3.21 22.51
CA ILE A 57 4.64 -3.44 21.17
C ILE A 57 4.64 -2.12 20.41
N LYS A 58 5.83 -1.65 20.03
CA LYS A 58 5.96 -0.51 19.12
C LYS A 58 5.80 -1.00 17.68
N ALA A 59 4.77 -0.52 17.00
CA ALA A 59 4.59 -0.73 15.56
C ALA A 59 5.34 0.34 14.78
N VAL A 60 6.16 -0.08 13.80
CA VAL A 60 6.89 0.82 12.90
C VAL A 60 6.48 0.49 11.46
N PRO A 61 5.49 1.21 10.90
CA PRO A 61 5.18 1.11 9.48
C PRO A 61 6.39 1.55 8.65
N ALA A 62 6.73 0.76 7.65
CA ALA A 62 7.86 1.01 6.77
C ALA A 62 7.46 0.76 5.31
N ARG A 63 8.19 1.40 4.42
CA ARG A 63 8.10 1.23 2.98
C ARG A 63 9.45 0.78 2.44
N PHE A 64 9.43 -0.03 1.39
CA PHE A 64 10.64 -0.56 0.79
C PHE A 64 10.57 -0.54 -0.74
N THR A 65 11.75 -0.58 -1.34
CA THR A 65 12.00 -0.94 -2.72
C THR A 65 13.20 -1.89 -2.75
N PHE A 66 12.97 -3.09 -3.28
CA PHE A 66 14.01 -4.02 -3.68
C PHE A 66 14.17 -4.01 -5.20
N VAL A 67 15.40 -4.00 -5.67
CA VAL A 67 15.74 -4.33 -7.04
C VAL A 67 16.35 -5.72 -7.02
N TYR A 68 15.88 -6.59 -7.91
CA TYR A 68 16.31 -7.97 -8.02
C TYR A 68 16.96 -8.26 -9.36
N ARG A 69 17.89 -9.21 -9.33
CA ARG A 69 18.42 -9.90 -10.52
C ARG A 69 18.32 -11.41 -10.32
N LYS A 70 18.20 -12.19 -11.39
CA LYS A 70 18.34 -13.66 -11.29
C LYS A 70 19.81 -14.05 -11.04
N ARG A 71 20.03 -14.97 -10.11
CA ARG A 71 21.32 -15.64 -9.89
C ARG A 71 21.38 -16.91 -10.72
N LYS A 72 22.60 -17.34 -11.08
CA LYS A 72 22.81 -18.59 -11.84
C LYS A 72 22.51 -19.83 -11.00
N GLU A 73 22.97 -19.82 -9.76
CA GLU A 73 22.80 -20.92 -8.80
C GLU A 73 21.81 -20.48 -7.71
N PRO A 74 20.64 -21.11 -7.57
CA PRO A 74 19.66 -20.76 -6.55
C PRO A 74 20.24 -20.89 -5.13
N LEU A 75 19.85 -19.97 -4.24
CA LEU A 75 20.15 -20.07 -2.80
C LEU A 75 18.86 -20.39 -2.07
N ASP A 76 18.83 -21.49 -1.31
CA ASP A 76 17.63 -22.00 -0.66
C ASP A 76 16.44 -22.21 -1.62
N GLY A 77 16.74 -22.60 -2.87
CA GLY A 77 15.76 -22.75 -3.94
C GLY A 77 15.26 -21.43 -4.55
N ILE A 78 15.81 -20.28 -4.14
CA ILE A 78 15.43 -18.95 -4.64
C ILE A 78 16.40 -18.47 -5.71
N GLU A 79 15.86 -18.22 -6.91
CA GLU A 79 16.60 -17.78 -8.10
C GLU A 79 16.85 -16.27 -8.16
N TRP A 80 16.33 -15.48 -7.23
CA TRP A 80 16.44 -14.02 -7.25
C TRP A 80 17.35 -13.53 -6.12
N GLU A 81 18.20 -12.56 -6.43
CA GLU A 81 19.06 -11.89 -5.45
C GLU A 81 18.78 -10.38 -5.43
N ILE A 82 18.93 -9.78 -4.26
CA ILE A 82 18.71 -8.34 -4.08
C ILE A 82 19.99 -7.63 -4.53
N VAL A 83 19.87 -6.77 -5.54
CA VAL A 83 20.96 -5.91 -6.01
C VAL A 83 20.90 -4.51 -5.40
N ASN A 84 19.71 -4.06 -4.98
CA ASN A 84 19.52 -2.81 -4.27
C ASN A 84 18.35 -2.94 -3.28
N HIS A 85 18.49 -2.33 -2.11
CA HIS A 85 17.46 -2.26 -1.09
C HIS A 85 17.40 -0.84 -0.54
N HIS A 86 16.26 -0.19 -0.73
CA HIS A 86 15.91 1.03 -0.03
C HIS A 86 14.76 0.73 0.92
N SER A 87 14.90 1.03 2.21
CA SER A 87 13.81 0.94 3.18
C SER A 87 13.83 2.13 4.13
N SER A 88 12.64 2.62 4.48
CA SER A 88 12.46 3.71 5.43
C SER A 88 11.22 3.47 6.27
N ALA A 89 11.20 4.00 7.49
CA ALA A 89 9.93 4.22 8.18
C ALA A 89 9.02 5.10 7.30
N VAL A 90 7.72 4.86 7.37
CA VAL A 90 6.73 5.79 6.82
C VAL A 90 6.67 6.98 7.78
N PRO A 91 6.86 8.22 7.31
CA PRO A 91 6.76 9.39 8.18
C PRO A 91 5.38 9.44 8.84
N GLU A 92 5.34 9.81 10.11
CA GLU A 92 4.08 10.20 10.73
C GLU A 92 3.52 11.39 9.94
N GLN A 93 2.33 11.22 9.37
CA GLN A 93 1.68 12.36 8.74
C GLN A 93 1.38 13.41 9.82
N PRO A 94 1.70 14.69 9.56
CA PRO A 94 1.26 15.77 10.43
C PRO A 94 -0.20 15.60 10.81
N SER A 95 -0.50 15.71 12.10
CA SER A 95 -1.87 15.60 12.61
C SER A 95 -2.83 16.56 11.91
N ALA A 96 -2.36 17.66 11.33
CA ALA A 96 -3.14 18.60 10.53
C ALA A 96 -3.59 18.06 9.15
N LEU A 97 -2.88 17.10 8.55
CA LEU A 97 -3.25 16.51 7.26
C LEU A 97 -4.44 15.57 7.37
N LYS A 98 -4.62 14.90 8.52
CA LYS A 98 -5.76 14.00 8.75
C LYS A 98 -7.12 14.73 8.75
N PRO A 99 -7.32 15.81 9.53
CA PRO A 99 -8.53 16.63 9.45
C PRO A 99 -8.77 17.24 8.07
N LEU A 100 -7.71 17.59 7.33
CA LEU A 100 -7.85 18.09 5.96
C LEU A 100 -8.33 17.00 4.99
N LEU A 101 -7.82 15.77 5.13
CA LEU A 101 -8.24 14.63 4.33
C LEU A 101 -9.67 14.18 4.70
N GLU A 102 -10.00 14.13 5.98
CA GLU A 102 -11.36 13.83 6.45
C GLU A 102 -12.36 14.87 5.93
N ARG A 103 -12.00 16.16 5.99
CA ARG A 103 -12.80 17.25 5.43
C ARG A 103 -12.97 17.13 3.91
N SER A 104 -11.94 16.77 3.16
CA SER A 104 -12.06 16.65 1.69
C SER A 104 -12.93 15.47 1.28
N VAL A 105 -12.90 14.36 2.03
CA VAL A 105 -13.81 13.21 1.82
C VAL A 105 -15.25 13.57 2.19
N ASP A 106 -15.46 14.34 3.26
CA ASP A 106 -16.78 14.84 3.63
C ASP A 106 -17.35 15.79 2.57
N GLU A 107 -16.53 16.72 2.05
CA GLU A 107 -16.90 17.60 0.94
C GLU A 107 -17.25 16.82 -0.34
N ALA A 108 -16.52 15.74 -0.66
CA ALA A 108 -16.84 14.85 -1.78
C ALA A 108 -18.18 14.11 -1.58
N THR A 109 -18.44 13.63 -0.36
CA THR A 109 -19.71 12.98 0.00
C THR A 109 -20.88 13.95 -0.12
N MET A 110 -20.71 15.18 0.40
CA MET A 110 -21.73 16.22 0.30
C MET A 110 -21.97 16.66 -1.16
N HIS A 111 -20.91 16.73 -1.98
CA HIS A 111 -21.05 16.99 -3.40
C HIS A 111 -21.87 15.89 -4.10
N TRP A 112 -21.61 14.61 -3.78
CA TRP A 112 -22.40 13.50 -4.30
C TRP A 112 -23.87 13.60 -3.88
N CYS A 113 -24.15 13.82 -2.59
CA CYS A 113 -25.52 14.00 -2.06
C CYS A 113 -26.28 15.13 -2.77
N ASN A 114 -25.64 16.29 -2.92
CA ASN A 114 -26.23 17.44 -3.61
C ASN A 114 -26.46 17.15 -5.10
N THR A 115 -25.53 16.45 -5.73
CA THR A 115 -25.64 16.09 -7.15
C THR A 115 -26.82 15.15 -7.35
N VAL A 116 -26.86 14.00 -6.66
CA VAL A 116 -27.90 12.98 -6.82
C VAL A 116 -29.30 13.48 -6.46
N THR A 117 -29.42 14.46 -5.56
CA THR A 117 -30.70 15.06 -5.16
C THR A 117 -31.05 16.35 -5.92
N SER A 118 -30.23 16.79 -6.87
CA SER A 118 -30.35 18.10 -7.53
C SER A 118 -31.64 18.32 -8.32
N GLY A 119 -32.33 17.25 -8.74
CA GLY A 119 -33.50 17.32 -9.61
C GLY A 119 -33.20 17.82 -11.03
N ALA A 120 -31.93 17.99 -11.40
CA ALA A 120 -31.53 18.39 -12.75
C ALA A 120 -31.82 17.28 -13.77
N ALA A 121 -32.18 17.64 -14.99
CA ALA A 121 -32.51 16.69 -16.05
C ALA A 121 -31.31 15.81 -16.48
N ASP A 122 -30.09 16.30 -16.28
CA ASP A 122 -28.81 15.63 -16.57
C ASP A 122 -28.12 15.07 -15.31
N ASN A 123 -28.82 15.01 -14.19
CA ASN A 123 -28.26 14.61 -12.89
C ASN A 123 -27.55 13.25 -12.95
N TRP A 124 -28.12 12.27 -13.67
CA TRP A 124 -27.53 10.94 -13.78
C TRP A 124 -26.13 10.93 -14.41
N GLU A 125 -25.86 11.76 -15.44
CA GLU A 125 -24.51 11.89 -16.03
C GLU A 125 -23.53 12.50 -15.01
N ARG A 126 -23.99 13.51 -14.28
CA ARG A 126 -23.17 14.21 -13.27
C ARG A 126 -22.83 13.28 -12.10
N VAL A 127 -23.77 12.46 -11.65
CA VAL A 127 -23.53 11.46 -10.60
C VAL A 127 -22.52 10.43 -11.07
N VAL A 128 -22.66 9.91 -12.29
CA VAL A 128 -21.72 8.92 -12.86
C VAL A 128 -20.31 9.50 -12.97
N ALA A 129 -20.16 10.77 -13.33
CA ALA A 129 -18.86 11.43 -13.41
C ALA A 129 -18.11 11.53 -12.06
N LEU A 130 -18.79 11.31 -10.92
CA LEU A 130 -18.16 11.26 -9.60
C LEU A 130 -17.53 9.90 -9.28
N TYR A 131 -17.81 8.86 -10.06
CA TYR A 131 -17.27 7.52 -9.88
C TYR A 131 -15.97 7.34 -10.68
N ALA A 132 -15.03 6.58 -10.12
CA ALA A 132 -13.85 6.15 -10.86
C ALA A 132 -14.24 5.17 -11.99
N PRO A 133 -13.44 5.05 -13.07
CA PRO A 133 -13.72 4.12 -14.17
C PRO A 133 -13.88 2.65 -13.75
N ASP A 134 -13.31 2.26 -12.62
CA ASP A 134 -13.35 0.90 -12.05
C ASP A 134 -14.23 0.80 -10.79
N ALA A 135 -15.08 1.79 -10.53
CA ALA A 135 -15.92 1.80 -9.34
C ALA A 135 -17.02 0.73 -9.37
N LEU A 136 -17.25 0.08 -8.23
CA LEU A 136 -18.28 -0.94 -8.03
C LEU A 136 -19.44 -0.37 -7.20
N LEU A 137 -20.64 -0.28 -7.79
CA LEU A 137 -21.87 0.13 -7.11
C LEU A 137 -22.76 -1.09 -6.79
N TRP A 138 -23.04 -1.29 -5.51
CA TRP A 138 -24.01 -2.29 -5.02
C TRP A 138 -25.42 -1.68 -5.00
N GLY A 139 -26.03 -1.54 -6.18
CA GLY A 139 -27.35 -0.93 -6.32
C GLY A 139 -28.47 -1.71 -5.64
N THR A 140 -29.42 -1.01 -5.00
CA THR A 140 -30.49 -1.59 -4.18
C THR A 140 -31.85 -1.70 -4.89
N VAL A 141 -31.96 -1.22 -6.14
CA VAL A 141 -33.18 -1.38 -6.96
C VAL A 141 -33.18 -2.71 -7.72
N SER A 142 -34.34 -3.38 -7.71
CA SER A 142 -34.61 -4.69 -8.36
C SER A 142 -34.16 -4.71 -9.82
N GLN A 143 -33.74 -5.87 -10.33
CA GLN A 143 -33.34 -6.04 -11.73
C GLN A 143 -34.46 -5.76 -12.74
N ASP A 144 -35.73 -5.82 -12.32
CA ASP A 144 -36.89 -5.60 -13.20
C ASP A 144 -37.03 -4.14 -13.70
N LEU A 145 -36.29 -3.18 -13.12
CA LEU A 145 -36.22 -1.80 -13.60
C LEU A 145 -35.00 -1.54 -14.51
N ARG A 146 -34.20 -2.56 -14.86
CA ARG A 146 -32.97 -2.44 -15.67
C ARG A 146 -33.11 -2.84 -17.15
N GLY A 147 -34.32 -3.13 -17.65
CA GLY A 147 -34.61 -3.37 -19.08
C GLY A 147 -35.62 -2.36 -19.62
N GLU A 148 -35.62 -1.92 -20.88
CA GLU A 148 -34.89 -2.31 -22.09
C GLU A 148 -34.37 -1.02 -22.77
N GLN A 149 -33.10 -0.98 -23.19
CA GLN A 149 -32.67 -0.07 -24.25
C GLN A 149 -32.61 -0.90 -25.54
N ASP A 150 -33.68 -0.80 -26.34
CA ASP A 150 -33.56 -0.87 -27.80
C ASP A 150 -32.86 0.40 -28.33
#